data_AF-A0A8K0XE50-F1
#
_entry.id   AF-A0A8K0XE50-F1
#
_cell.length_a   1.000
_cell.length_b   1.000
_cell.length_c   1.000
_cell.angle_alpha   90.00
_cell.angle_beta   90.00
_cell.angle_gamma   90.00
#
_symmetry.space_group_name_H-M   'P 1'
#
loop_
_entity.id
_entity.type
_entity.pdbx_description
1 polymer ?
#
loop_
_entity_poly.entity_id
_entity_poly.type
_entity_poly.pdbx_seq_one_letter_code
_entity_poly.pdbx_strand_id
1 'polypeptide(L)'
;MANVATLEHLSLGDALAFLLVHDPEDAKRLGYHLPLKSQHPDKAAEETVHDVKAYLTVRTTKKYPLEQSITVVAPDIGRTFTHTGPYPWPPYNPFPLQDTSDRVGTLYLRGTIPDLGDSGFVAQQFPRYPLLAPQLPDFGGVDPPRLGRVVIDFWTSARITAVFKTDEENYVSGGNGVWTPVV
;
A
#
# COMPACT_ATOMS: atom_id res chain seq x y z
N MET A 1 20.95 15.95 -32.86
CA MET A 1 21.29 15.96 -31.42
C MET A 1 20.02 15.58 -30.68
N ALA A 2 20.01 14.45 -29.97
CA ALA A 2 18.84 14.01 -29.22
C ALA A 2 18.63 14.96 -28.03
N ASN A 3 17.40 15.45 -27.87
CA ASN A 3 17.00 16.28 -26.74
C ASN A 3 17.03 15.38 -25.49
N VAL A 4 18.06 15.52 -24.65
CA VAL A 4 18.10 14.83 -23.36
C VAL A 4 17.09 15.54 -22.49
N ALA A 5 15.87 15.02 -22.45
CA ALA A 5 14.84 15.52 -21.55
C ALA A 5 15.42 15.51 -20.13
N THR A 6 15.54 16.69 -19.51
CA THR A 6 15.90 16.84 -18.10
C THR A 6 14.81 16.16 -17.28
N LEU A 7 15.17 15.07 -16.61
CA LEU A 7 14.28 14.34 -15.69
C LEU A 7 13.84 15.29 -14.57
N GLU A 8 12.54 15.44 -14.37
CA GLU A 8 12.01 16.17 -13.22
C GLU A 8 12.09 15.29 -11.96
N HIS A 9 12.72 15.81 -10.91
CA HIS A 9 12.89 15.13 -9.65
C HIS A 9 11.72 15.46 -8.72
N LEU A 10 10.93 14.44 -8.37
CA LEU A 10 9.86 14.60 -7.39
C LEU A 10 10.43 14.67 -5.97
N SER A 11 9.79 15.48 -5.11
CA SER A 11 10.04 15.38 -3.67
C SER A 11 9.61 14.00 -3.15
N LEU A 12 10.06 13.62 -1.95
CA LEU A 12 9.70 12.31 -1.37
C LEU A 12 8.18 12.15 -1.24
N GLY A 13 7.50 13.18 -0.74
CA GLY A 13 6.05 13.19 -0.60
C GLY A 13 5.34 13.10 -1.94
N ASP A 14 5.79 13.85 -2.94
CA ASP A 14 5.20 13.82 -4.29
C ASP A 14 5.43 12.48 -4.98
N ALA A 15 6.59 11.85 -4.75
CA ALA A 15 6.90 10.55 -5.30
C ALA A 15 6.03 9.43 -4.69
N LEU A 16 5.75 9.49 -3.38
CA LEU A 16 4.81 8.59 -2.73
C LEU A 16 3.37 8.89 -3.16
N ALA A 17 2.98 10.16 -3.28
CA ALA A 17 1.66 10.57 -3.75
C ALA A 17 1.40 10.12 -5.20
N PHE A 18 2.39 10.25 -6.08
CA PHE A 18 2.35 9.71 -7.45
C PHE A 18 2.03 8.21 -7.43
N LEU A 19 2.68 7.48 -6.51
CA LEU A 19 2.50 6.05 -6.37
C LEU A 19 1.20 5.63 -5.71
N LEU A 20 0.33 6.54 -5.26
CA LEU A 20 -1.01 6.13 -4.83
C LEU A 20 -1.81 5.54 -6.00
N VAL A 21 -1.63 6.12 -7.18
CA VAL A 21 -2.38 5.76 -8.39
C VAL A 21 -1.49 5.07 -9.42
N HIS A 22 -0.27 5.57 -9.62
CA HIS A 22 0.62 5.13 -10.67
C HIS A 22 1.64 4.11 -10.20
N ASP A 23 2.21 3.37 -11.15
CA ASP A 23 3.30 2.43 -10.89
C ASP A 23 4.66 3.02 -11.30
N PRO A 24 5.80 2.50 -10.80
CA PRO A 24 7.13 3.04 -11.16
C PRO A 24 7.42 3.12 -12.66
N GLU A 25 6.83 2.21 -13.45
CA GLU A 25 6.92 2.19 -14.91
C GLU A 25 6.28 3.43 -15.54
N ASP A 26 5.19 3.95 -14.96
CA ASP A 26 4.56 5.20 -15.41
C ASP A 26 5.47 6.40 -15.16
N ALA A 27 6.16 6.45 -14.01
CA ALA A 27 7.12 7.51 -13.72
C ALA A 27 8.22 7.54 -14.79
N LYS A 28 8.77 6.36 -15.13
CA LYS A 28 9.78 6.24 -16.20
C LYS A 28 9.24 6.69 -17.56
N ARG A 29 8.01 6.30 -17.91
CA ARG A 29 7.35 6.70 -19.16
C ARG A 29 7.12 8.21 -19.25
N LEU A 30 6.79 8.84 -18.12
CA LEU A 30 6.51 10.27 -18.01
C LEU A 30 7.78 11.12 -17.80
N GLY A 31 8.95 10.52 -17.64
CA GLY A 31 10.21 11.23 -17.42
C GLY A 31 10.40 11.75 -15.99
N TYR A 32 9.74 11.12 -15.01
CA TYR A 32 9.91 11.43 -13.59
C TYR A 32 10.95 10.52 -12.94
N HIS A 33 11.80 11.13 -12.10
CA HIS A 33 12.74 10.39 -11.26
C HIS A 33 12.16 10.24 -9.84
N LEU A 34 11.88 8.99 -9.43
CA LEU A 34 11.48 8.67 -8.06
C LEU A 34 12.72 8.57 -7.16
N PRO A 35 12.83 9.36 -6.08
CA PRO A 35 13.99 9.32 -5.20
C PRO A 35 14.07 7.99 -4.44
N LEU A 36 15.27 7.41 -4.40
CA LEU A 36 15.59 6.22 -3.60
C LEU A 36 16.70 6.48 -2.57
N LYS A 37 17.40 7.62 -2.65
CA LYS A 37 18.48 7.94 -1.70
C LYS A 37 17.90 8.19 -0.31
N SER A 38 18.57 7.64 0.70
CA SER A 38 18.20 7.75 2.09
C SER A 38 18.20 9.21 2.54
N GLN A 39 17.15 9.60 3.24
CA GLN A 39 17.12 10.85 4.02
C GLN A 39 17.08 10.58 5.53
N HIS A 40 17.28 9.32 5.95
CA HIS A 40 17.27 8.96 7.36
C HIS A 40 18.51 9.53 8.07
N PRO A 41 18.37 10.18 9.24
CA PRO A 41 19.48 10.85 9.93
C PRO A 41 20.62 9.89 10.29
N ASP A 42 20.28 8.63 10.61
CA ASP A 42 21.26 7.60 11.00
C ASP A 42 21.84 6.79 9.83
N LYS A 43 21.45 7.11 8.58
CA LYS A 43 21.98 6.45 7.38
C LYS A 43 22.80 7.42 6.56
N ALA A 44 23.80 6.91 5.84
CA ALA A 44 24.58 7.76 4.94
C ALA A 44 23.65 8.35 3.86
N ALA A 45 23.81 9.64 3.52
CA ALA A 45 23.02 10.31 2.48
C ALA A 45 23.13 9.66 1.08
N GLU A 46 24.13 8.79 0.89
CA GLU A 46 24.36 8.01 -0.33
C GLU A 46 23.74 6.61 -0.27
N GLU A 47 23.34 6.14 0.92
CA GLU A 47 22.69 4.83 1.08
C GLU A 47 21.34 4.86 0.38
N THR A 48 21.01 3.82 -0.39
CA THR A 48 19.75 3.75 -1.11
C THR A 48 18.74 2.94 -0.29
N VAL A 49 17.59 3.53 0.03
CA VAL A 49 16.46 2.82 0.62
C VAL A 49 15.58 2.33 -0.52
N HIS A 50 15.66 1.03 -0.77
CA HIS A 50 14.88 0.35 -1.78
C HIS A 50 13.47 0.06 -1.29
N ASP A 51 12.55 -0.08 -2.24
CA ASP A 51 11.24 -0.65 -1.96
C ASP A 51 11.41 -2.11 -1.54
N VAL A 52 10.57 -2.56 -0.63
CA VAL A 52 10.69 -3.89 -0.03
C VAL A 52 9.44 -4.71 -0.23
N LYS A 53 9.60 -6.03 -0.20
CA LYS A 53 8.46 -6.93 -0.13
C LYS A 53 7.79 -6.77 1.22
N ALA A 54 6.46 -6.71 1.22
CA ALA A 54 5.66 -6.71 2.43
C ALA A 54 4.44 -7.61 2.28
N TYR A 55 3.78 -7.90 3.40
CA TYR A 55 2.70 -8.87 3.48
C TYR A 55 1.49 -8.26 4.19
N LEU A 56 0.33 -8.30 3.54
CA LEU A 56 -0.93 -7.80 4.06
C LEU A 56 -1.77 -8.94 4.64
N THR A 57 -2.21 -8.75 5.88
CA THR A 57 -3.23 -9.58 6.53
C THR A 57 -4.39 -8.66 6.94
N VAL A 58 -5.61 -9.06 6.60
CA VAL A 58 -6.84 -8.34 6.95
C VAL A 58 -7.82 -9.34 7.53
N ARG A 59 -8.37 -9.04 8.71
CA ARG A 59 -9.35 -9.87 9.37
C ARG A 59 -10.53 -9.05 9.86
N THR A 60 -11.73 -9.44 9.48
CA THR A 60 -12.97 -8.86 9.99
C THR A 60 -13.19 -9.35 11.42
N THR A 61 -13.07 -8.46 12.39
CA THR A 61 -13.26 -8.80 13.82
C THR A 61 -14.72 -8.68 14.23
N LYS A 62 -15.49 -7.82 13.55
CA LYS A 62 -16.93 -7.63 13.78
C LYS A 62 -17.60 -7.15 12.51
N LYS A 63 -18.81 -7.65 12.23
CA LYS A 63 -19.56 -7.30 11.01
C LYS A 63 -20.44 -6.07 11.16
N TYR A 64 -20.87 -5.74 12.38
CA TYR A 64 -21.71 -4.57 12.64
C TYR A 64 -21.57 -4.04 14.09
N PRO A 65 -21.18 -2.77 14.28
CA PRO A 65 -20.47 -1.95 13.29
C PRO A 65 -19.24 -2.70 12.77
N LEU A 66 -18.88 -2.49 11.51
CA LEU A 66 -17.75 -3.15 10.89
C LEU A 66 -16.45 -2.78 11.63
N GLU A 67 -15.68 -3.77 12.06
CA GLU A 67 -14.35 -3.64 12.66
C GLU A 67 -13.38 -4.61 11.97
N GLN A 68 -12.15 -4.15 11.75
CA GLN A 68 -11.11 -4.93 11.08
C GLN A 68 -9.79 -4.85 11.86
N SER A 69 -9.04 -5.95 11.80
CA SER A 69 -7.62 -6.00 12.12
C SER A 69 -6.83 -6.01 10.82
N ILE A 70 -5.86 -5.10 10.69
CA ILE A 70 -5.03 -4.95 9.50
C ILE A 70 -3.58 -4.99 9.94
N THR A 71 -2.79 -5.83 9.28
CA THR A 71 -1.36 -5.94 9.51
C THR A 71 -0.61 -5.83 8.20
N VAL A 72 0.43 -4.99 8.16
CA VAL A 72 1.40 -4.96 7.05
C VAL A 72 2.78 -5.27 7.63
N VAL A 73 3.33 -6.43 7.26
CA VAL A 73 4.65 -6.89 7.72
C VAL A 73 5.69 -6.65 6.63
N ALA A 74 6.77 -5.95 6.96
CA ALA A 74 7.92 -5.72 6.08
C ALA A 74 9.21 -6.21 6.78
N PRO A 75 9.53 -7.51 6.67
CA PRO A 75 10.65 -8.12 7.40
C PRO A 75 12.01 -7.49 7.08
N ASP A 76 12.24 -7.15 5.82
CA ASP A 76 13.52 -6.64 5.31
C ASP A 76 13.93 -5.30 5.94
N ILE A 77 12.97 -4.54 6.48
CA ILE A 77 13.20 -3.28 7.19
C ILE A 77 12.89 -3.37 8.68
N GLY A 78 12.53 -4.56 9.18
CA GLY A 78 12.17 -4.77 10.58
C GLY A 78 10.98 -3.91 11.01
N ARG A 79 9.94 -3.77 10.17
CA ARG A 79 8.72 -3.02 10.48
C ARG A 79 7.46 -3.85 10.33
N THR A 80 6.56 -3.71 11.30
CA THR A 80 5.19 -4.21 11.24
C THR A 80 4.23 -3.09 11.57
N PHE A 81 3.32 -2.78 10.66
CA PHE A 81 2.18 -1.92 10.96
C PHE A 81 1.02 -2.76 11.46
N THR A 82 0.33 -2.28 12.50
CA THR A 82 -0.90 -2.90 13.00
C THR A 82 -2.00 -1.88 13.23
N HIS A 83 -3.21 -2.24 12.85
CA HIS A 83 -4.45 -1.56 13.19
C HIS A 83 -5.46 -2.59 13.71
N THR A 84 -6.24 -2.21 14.72
CA THR A 84 -7.49 -2.90 15.05
C THR A 84 -8.50 -1.86 15.48
N GLY A 85 -9.61 -1.78 14.77
CA GLY A 85 -10.59 -0.74 15.04
C GLY A 85 -11.78 -0.73 14.10
N PRO A 86 -12.67 0.26 14.28
CA PRO A 86 -13.88 0.39 13.48
C PRO A 86 -13.55 0.89 12.07
N TYR A 87 -14.40 0.51 11.12
CA TYR A 87 -14.47 1.04 9.77
C TYR A 87 -15.32 2.33 9.80
N PRO A 88 -14.73 3.54 9.67
CA PRO A 88 -15.46 4.80 9.85
C PRO A 88 -16.58 5.11 8.83
N TRP A 89 -16.69 4.39 7.70
CA TRP A 89 -17.58 4.82 6.60
C TRP A 89 -18.08 3.77 5.60
N PRO A 90 -19.40 3.56 5.41
CA PRO A 90 -20.48 3.44 6.39
C PRO A 90 -20.33 2.16 7.24
N PRO A 91 -21.08 2.00 8.36
CA PRO A 91 -20.96 0.84 9.26
C PRO A 91 -21.41 -0.49 8.62
N TYR A 92 -21.99 -0.41 7.42
CA TYR A 92 -22.27 -1.53 6.53
C TYR A 92 -21.35 -1.40 5.31
N ASN A 93 -20.69 -2.49 4.92
CA ASN A 93 -20.04 -2.58 3.63
C ASN A 93 -20.93 -3.41 2.70
N PRO A 94 -21.47 -2.85 1.59
CA PRO A 94 -22.31 -3.62 0.66
C PRO A 94 -21.51 -4.65 -0.14
N PHE A 95 -20.18 -4.59 -0.06
CA PHE A 95 -19.30 -5.51 -0.74
C PHE A 95 -18.86 -6.68 0.15
N PRO A 96 -18.56 -7.85 -0.43
CA PRO A 96 -18.11 -9.00 0.34
C PRO A 96 -16.73 -8.74 0.96
N LEU A 97 -16.72 -8.42 2.26
CA LEU A 97 -15.49 -8.38 3.06
C LEU A 97 -14.81 -9.75 2.98
N GLN A 98 -13.56 -9.78 2.55
CA GLN A 98 -12.77 -11.00 2.49
C GLN A 98 -11.62 -10.90 3.49
N ASP A 99 -11.57 -11.85 4.41
CA ASP A 99 -10.39 -12.02 5.24
C ASP A 99 -9.24 -12.52 4.36
N THR A 100 -8.03 -12.05 4.65
CA THR A 100 -6.83 -12.41 3.91
C THR A 100 -5.64 -12.54 4.83
N SER A 101 -4.70 -13.42 4.49
CA SER A 101 -3.47 -13.65 5.24
C SER A 101 -2.28 -13.60 4.30
N ASP A 102 -1.25 -12.90 4.75
CA ASP A 102 0.11 -12.90 4.18
C ASP A 102 0.17 -12.63 2.68
N ARG A 103 -0.68 -11.70 2.22
CA ARG A 103 -0.72 -11.32 0.82
C ARG A 103 0.46 -10.48 0.43
N VAL A 104 1.22 -11.00 -0.52
CA VAL A 104 2.44 -10.36 -1.02
C VAL A 104 2.10 -9.04 -1.69
N GLY A 105 2.88 -8.03 -1.36
CA GLY A 105 2.86 -6.73 -2.01
C GLY A 105 4.22 -6.05 -1.95
N THR A 106 4.25 -4.81 -2.40
CA THR A 106 5.42 -3.94 -2.34
C THR A 106 5.15 -2.77 -1.42
N LEU A 107 6.05 -2.53 -0.47
CA LEU A 107 6.07 -1.32 0.35
C LEU A 107 7.06 -0.33 -0.26
N TYR A 108 6.52 0.74 -0.82
CA TYR A 108 7.24 1.85 -1.41
C TYR A 108 7.69 2.83 -0.32
N LEU A 109 9.00 3.08 -0.25
CA LEU A 109 9.64 3.83 0.85
C LEU A 109 10.27 5.16 0.39
N ARG A 110 10.64 5.24 -0.89
CA ARG A 110 11.16 6.45 -1.54
C ARG A 110 12.28 7.16 -0.76
N GLY A 111 13.21 6.41 -0.18
CA GLY A 111 14.34 6.99 0.56
C GLY A 111 14.12 7.09 2.06
N THR A 112 12.98 6.69 2.63
CA THR A 112 12.76 6.78 4.09
C THR A 112 11.97 5.58 4.62
N ILE A 113 12.46 5.00 5.70
CA ILE A 113 11.75 3.95 6.44
C ILE A 113 10.79 4.64 7.42
N PRO A 114 9.53 4.19 7.55
CA PRO A 114 8.63 4.68 8.58
C PRO A 114 9.22 4.57 9.99
N ASP A 115 9.12 5.66 10.75
CA ASP A 115 9.48 5.67 12.16
C ASP A 115 8.55 4.73 12.96
N LEU A 116 9.05 4.24 14.09
CA LEU A 116 8.22 3.49 15.03
C LEU A 116 7.21 4.42 15.71
N GLY A 117 6.06 3.86 16.08
CA GLY A 117 4.99 4.57 16.78
C GLY A 117 3.76 4.81 15.90
N ASP A 118 2.96 5.81 16.29
CA ASP A 118 1.66 6.07 15.70
C ASP A 118 1.74 6.47 14.21
N SER A 119 0.83 5.94 13.42
CA SER A 119 0.68 6.28 12.01
C SER A 119 -0.79 6.26 11.59
N GLY A 120 -1.21 7.33 10.93
CA GLY A 120 -2.48 7.32 10.20
C GLY A 120 -2.34 6.47 8.93
N PHE A 121 -3.46 5.96 8.41
CA PHE A 121 -3.44 5.33 7.09
C PHE A 121 -4.75 5.54 6.35
N VAL A 122 -4.67 5.64 5.02
CA VAL A 122 -5.84 5.51 4.14
C VAL A 122 -5.66 4.27 3.29
N ALA A 123 -6.77 3.57 3.05
CA ALA A 123 -6.80 2.46 2.12
C ALA A 123 -7.65 2.85 0.91
N GLN A 124 -7.09 2.68 -0.27
CA GLN A 124 -7.79 2.77 -1.54
C GLN A 124 -7.89 1.39 -2.14
N GLN A 125 -9.02 1.14 -2.80
CA GLN A 125 -9.31 -0.13 -3.41
C GLN A 125 -9.71 0.11 -4.84
N PHE A 126 -9.09 -0.66 -5.71
CA PHE A 126 -9.45 -0.76 -7.11
C PHE A 126 -9.99 -2.18 -7.28
N PRO A 127 -11.27 -2.42 -6.92
CA PRO A 127 -11.84 -3.75 -7.04
C PRO A 127 -11.76 -4.20 -8.50
N ARG A 128 -11.84 -5.51 -8.72
CA ARG A 128 -12.05 -6.00 -10.08
C ARG A 128 -13.37 -5.38 -10.55
N TYR A 129 -13.38 -4.69 -11.68
CA TYR A 129 -14.65 -4.30 -12.29
C TYR A 129 -15.50 -5.56 -12.42
N PRO A 130 -16.76 -5.58 -11.93
CA PRO A 130 -17.60 -6.74 -12.08
C PRO A 130 -17.65 -7.08 -13.57
N LEU A 131 -17.13 -8.25 -13.93
CA LEU A 131 -17.45 -8.79 -15.22
C LEU A 131 -18.97 -8.92 -15.22
N LEU A 132 -19.62 -8.21 -16.14
CA LEU A 132 -21.05 -8.41 -16.39
C LEU A 132 -21.25 -9.92 -16.51
N ALA A 133 -22.29 -10.41 -15.83
CA ALA A 133 -22.42 -11.79 -15.41
C ALA A 133 -22.42 -12.89 -16.51
N PRO A 134 -22.40 -12.65 -17.84
CA PRO A 134 -22.18 -13.76 -18.76
C PRO A 134 -20.70 -13.93 -19.21
N GLN A 135 -19.74 -13.15 -18.71
CA GLN A 135 -18.36 -13.14 -19.25
C GLN A 135 -17.28 -13.79 -18.36
N LEU A 136 -17.64 -14.52 -17.31
CA LEU A 136 -16.63 -15.33 -16.62
C LEU A 136 -16.32 -16.54 -17.53
N PRO A 137 -15.09 -16.68 -18.08
CA PRO A 137 -14.69 -17.98 -18.59
C PRO A 137 -14.78 -18.96 -17.43
N ASP A 138 -15.33 -20.14 -17.69
CA ASP A 138 -15.32 -21.24 -16.74
C ASP A 138 -13.86 -21.53 -16.38
N PHE A 139 -13.44 -21.12 -15.17
CA PHE A 139 -12.09 -21.36 -14.67
C PHE A 139 -11.92 -22.82 -14.19
N GLY A 140 -12.85 -23.73 -14.50
CA GLY A 140 -12.68 -25.16 -14.28
C GLY A 140 -12.49 -25.51 -12.80
N GLY A 141 -13.12 -24.76 -11.89
CA GLY A 141 -12.96 -24.92 -10.45
C GLY A 141 -11.68 -24.32 -9.85
N VAL A 142 -10.88 -23.60 -10.63
CA VAL A 142 -9.78 -22.77 -10.12
C VAL A 142 -10.37 -21.43 -9.69
N ASP A 143 -10.03 -20.97 -8.49
CA ASP A 143 -10.42 -19.63 -8.04
C ASP A 143 -10.04 -18.61 -9.12
N PRO A 144 -10.98 -17.76 -9.57
CA PRO A 144 -10.68 -16.77 -10.60
C PRO A 144 -9.51 -15.91 -10.11
N PRO A 145 -8.62 -15.44 -11.01
CA PRO A 145 -7.55 -14.55 -10.62
C PRO A 145 -8.16 -13.36 -9.88
N ARG A 146 -7.64 -13.08 -8.69
CA ARG A 146 -7.97 -11.87 -7.93
C ARG A 146 -7.34 -10.71 -8.72
N LEU A 147 -8.19 -9.93 -9.39
CA LEU A 147 -7.77 -8.85 -10.30
C LEU A 147 -8.06 -7.47 -9.72
N GLY A 148 -8.17 -7.38 -8.38
CA GLY A 148 -8.26 -6.12 -7.66
C GLY A 148 -6.89 -5.58 -7.30
N ARG A 149 -6.86 -4.38 -6.73
CA ARG A 149 -5.66 -3.81 -6.11
C ARG A 149 -6.04 -3.12 -4.81
N VAL A 150 -5.27 -3.39 -3.77
CA VAL A 150 -5.30 -2.65 -2.50
C VAL A 150 -4.08 -1.76 -2.46
N VAL A 151 -4.32 -0.48 -2.18
CA VAL A 151 -3.28 0.51 -1.92
C VAL A 151 -3.50 1.03 -0.50
N ILE A 152 -2.46 0.99 0.33
CA ILE A 152 -2.49 1.56 1.67
C ILE A 152 -1.41 2.62 1.75
N ASP A 153 -1.79 3.84 2.07
CA ASP A 153 -0.86 4.93 2.34
C ASP A 153 -0.76 5.21 3.83
N PHE A 154 0.46 5.41 4.30
CA PHE A 154 0.77 5.61 5.72
C PHE A 154 1.21 7.04 5.95
N TRP A 155 0.74 7.65 7.03
CA TRP A 155 0.88 9.08 7.29
C TRP A 155 1.39 9.36 8.71
N THR A 156 2.17 10.43 8.82
CA THR A 156 2.26 11.24 10.04
C THR A 156 1.27 12.40 9.95
N SER A 157 1.23 13.26 10.97
CA SER A 157 0.46 14.51 10.91
C SER A 157 0.90 15.47 9.79
N ALA A 158 2.09 15.27 9.20
CA ALA A 158 2.67 16.20 8.23
C ALA A 158 2.79 15.64 6.81
N ARG A 159 2.95 14.32 6.63
CA ARG A 159 3.23 13.73 5.31
C ARG A 159 2.95 12.23 5.25
N ILE A 160 2.84 11.74 4.02
CA ILE A 160 2.93 10.31 3.69
C ILE A 160 4.35 9.79 3.96
N THR A 161 4.46 8.59 4.51
CA THR A 161 5.72 7.94 4.90
C THR A 161 6.00 6.65 4.13
N ALA A 162 4.96 5.97 3.67
CA ALA A 162 5.08 4.81 2.80
C ALA A 162 3.78 4.55 2.04
N VAL A 163 3.87 3.78 0.94
CA VAL A 163 2.72 3.26 0.19
C VAL A 163 2.89 1.76 0.04
N PHE A 164 1.94 0.98 0.54
CA PHE A 164 1.85 -0.45 0.25
C PHE A 164 0.92 -0.70 -0.92
N LYS A 165 1.31 -1.59 -1.85
CA LYS A 165 0.43 -2.09 -2.91
C LYS A 165 0.47 -3.60 -3.02
N THR A 166 -0.69 -4.19 -3.28
CA THR A 166 -0.84 -5.59 -3.66
C THR A 166 -1.92 -5.72 -4.73
N ASP A 167 -1.79 -6.69 -5.63
CA ASP A 167 -2.79 -7.04 -6.65
C ASP A 167 -3.81 -8.04 -6.08
N GLU A 168 -4.31 -7.74 -4.88
CA GLU A 168 -5.36 -8.50 -4.21
C GLU A 168 -6.65 -7.69 -4.15
N GLU A 169 -7.77 -8.41 -4.11
CA GLU A 169 -9.07 -7.82 -3.85
C GLU A 169 -9.35 -7.89 -2.35
N ASN A 170 -9.38 -6.73 -1.69
CA ASN A 170 -9.78 -6.66 -0.29
C ASN A 170 -10.47 -5.33 0.03
N TYR A 171 -11.46 -5.40 0.90
CA TYR A 171 -12.20 -4.24 1.36
C TYR A 171 -11.65 -3.73 2.69
N VAL A 172 -10.61 -2.88 2.60
CA VAL A 172 -9.90 -2.26 3.73
C VAL A 172 -10.31 -0.79 3.90
N SER A 173 -10.56 -0.33 5.13
CA SER A 173 -10.73 1.10 5.45
C SER A 173 -9.44 1.73 5.95
N GLY A 174 -9.31 3.04 5.73
CA GLY A 174 -8.38 3.88 6.49
C GLY A 174 -8.74 4.01 7.98
N GLY A 175 -7.75 4.47 8.77
CA GLY A 175 -7.84 4.63 10.21
C GLY A 175 -6.50 5.06 10.81
N ASN A 176 -6.24 4.68 12.07
CA ASN A 176 -4.97 4.90 12.76
C ASN A 176 -4.39 3.56 13.22
N GLY A 177 -3.08 3.39 13.14
CA GLY A 177 -2.37 2.21 13.64
C GLY A 177 -0.99 2.56 14.17
N VAL A 178 -0.17 1.54 14.35
CA VAL A 178 1.15 1.67 14.97
C VAL A 178 2.18 0.85 14.20
N TRP A 179 3.32 1.46 13.90
CA TRP A 179 4.53 0.78 13.46
C TRP A 179 5.32 0.27 14.66
N THR A 180 5.57 -1.04 14.70
CA THR A 180 6.41 -1.72 15.69
C THR A 180 7.58 -2.43 15.00
N PRO A 181 8.63 -2.84 15.75
CA PRO A 181 9.59 -3.81 15.24
C PRO A 181 8.90 -5.09 14.77
N VAL A 182 9.48 -5.78 13.79
CA VAL A 182 9.09 -7.16 13.45
C VAL A 182 9.44 -8.06 14.64
N VAL A 183 8.48 -8.89 15.03
CA VAL A 183 8.63 -9.92 16.07
C VAL A 183 9.05 -11.23 15.43
#